data_AF-A0A957RC78-F1
#
_entry.id   AF-A0A957RC78-F1
#
_cell.length_a   1.000
_cell.length_b   1.000
_cell.length_c   1.000
_cell.angle_alpha   90.00
_cell.angle_beta   90.00
_cell.angle_gamma   90.00
#
_symmetry.space_group_name_H-M   'P 1'
#
loop_
_entity.id
_entity.type
_entity.pdbx_description
1 polymer ?
#
loop_
_entity_poly.entity_id
_entity_poly.type
_entity_poly.pdbx_seq_one_letter_code
_entity_poly.pdbx_strand_id
1 'polypeptide(L)'
;AITVGLFEALAVTLPDLVLRLIVFGGVGLIPVLAVAVIYDPGAAPAEQSFDEGLSKVIATLMRVLLPLTLIVLVVYLGFIPFRFWEPFQNRDVLIIYNAMLFAVIALLVGATPIRPETLAPALRVWLRRGLIAVALLATVVSVYALAAIGYRTWEGGITLNRLAIIGWNVINIGILVGLLARQVKADGRTWATSMQAAYGVGMPLYVAWALFVVLAMPWLFR
;
A
#
# COMPACT_ATOMS: atom_id res chain seq x y z
N ALA A 1 7.09 -5.11 14.72
CA ALA A 1 8.43 -5.09 14.09
C ALA A 1 8.54 -3.98 13.05
N ILE A 2 7.78 -4.02 11.94
CA ILE A 2 7.90 -3.04 10.85
C ILE A 2 7.61 -1.59 11.29
N THR A 3 6.54 -1.36 12.06
CA THR A 3 6.22 -0.01 12.57
C THR A 3 7.31 0.54 13.49
N VAL A 4 7.87 -0.30 14.37
CA VAL A 4 8.96 0.10 15.28
C VAL A 4 10.21 0.47 14.48
N GLY A 5 10.59 -0.36 13.49
CA GLY A 5 11.73 -0.07 12.61
C GLY A 5 11.54 1.19 11.74
N LEU A 6 10.30 1.55 11.39
CA LEU A 6 9.99 2.79 10.68
C LEU A 6 10.30 4.03 11.54
N PHE A 7 9.85 4.03 12.80
CA PHE A 7 10.03 5.17 13.72
C PHE A 7 11.48 5.28 14.20
N GLU A 8 12.13 4.14 14.43
CA GLU A 8 13.54 4.09 14.84
C GLU A 8 14.47 4.64 13.75
N ALA A 9 14.19 4.32 12.49
CA ALA A 9 14.91 4.89 11.35
C ALA A 9 14.60 6.37 11.08
N LEU A 10 13.52 6.90 11.63
CA LEU A 10 13.21 8.34 11.66
C LEU A 10 13.80 9.03 12.90
N ALA A 11 14.62 8.33 13.70
CA ALA A 11 15.17 8.79 14.99
C ALA A 11 14.10 9.23 16.01
N VAL A 12 12.92 8.62 15.95
CA VAL A 12 11.82 8.88 16.89
C VAL A 12 11.68 7.69 17.83
N THR A 13 11.95 7.90 19.12
CA THR A 13 11.71 6.92 20.16
C THR A 13 10.23 6.95 20.56
N LEU A 14 9.52 5.85 20.33
CA LEU A 14 8.13 5.71 20.73
C LEU A 14 8.06 5.44 22.25
N PRO A 15 7.20 6.15 23.01
CA PRO A 15 6.98 5.85 24.43
C PRO A 15 6.49 4.41 24.63
N ASP A 16 6.89 3.76 25.73
CA ASP A 16 6.51 2.38 26.04
C ASP A 16 4.99 2.16 26.06
N LEU A 17 4.24 3.19 26.47
CA LEU A 17 2.78 3.19 26.44
C LEU A 17 2.24 3.04 25.01
N VAL A 18 2.82 3.76 24.05
CA VAL A 18 2.44 3.73 22.63
C VAL A 18 2.79 2.38 22.03
N LEU A 19 3.99 1.88 22.34
CA LEU A 19 4.44 0.53 21.95
C LEU A 19 3.49 -0.55 22.48
N ARG A 20 3.10 -0.48 23.76
CA ARG A 20 2.10 -1.39 24.34
C ARG A 20 0.74 -1.25 23.67
N LEU A 21 0.24 -0.04 23.46
CA LEU A 21 -1.03 0.19 22.78
C LEU A 21 -1.04 -0.37 21.35
N ILE A 22 0.05 -0.19 20.59
CA ILE A 22 0.17 -0.73 19.23
C ILE A 22 0.22 -2.26 19.26
N VAL A 23 1.03 -2.86 20.15
CA VAL A 23 1.20 -4.32 20.21
C VAL A 23 -0.04 -5.00 20.79
N PHE A 24 -0.47 -4.61 21.99
CA PHE A 24 -1.62 -5.21 22.66
C PHE A 24 -2.94 -4.80 22.03
N GLY A 25 -3.08 -3.55 21.60
CA GLY A 25 -4.26 -3.09 20.88
C GLY A 25 -4.34 -3.73 19.48
N GLY A 26 -3.22 -3.79 18.76
CA GLY A 26 -3.16 -4.43 17.44
C GLY A 26 -3.46 -5.92 17.48
N VAL A 27 -2.78 -6.68 18.35
CA VAL A 27 -3.00 -8.13 18.50
C VAL A 27 -4.36 -8.41 19.14
N GLY A 28 -4.77 -7.63 20.14
CA GLY A 28 -6.05 -7.79 20.83
C GLY A 28 -7.27 -7.45 19.97
N LEU A 29 -7.12 -6.60 18.95
CA LEU A 29 -8.19 -6.36 17.98
C LEU A 29 -8.41 -7.55 17.04
N ILE A 30 -7.41 -8.41 16.82
CA ILE A 30 -7.50 -9.48 15.81
C ILE A 30 -8.65 -10.44 16.11
N PRO A 31 -8.81 -11.02 17.33
CA PRO A 31 -9.93 -11.90 17.64
C PRO A 31 -11.28 -11.18 17.57
N VAL A 32 -11.34 -9.92 18.03
CA VAL A 32 -12.57 -9.12 18.04
C VAL A 32 -13.05 -8.84 16.62
N LEU A 33 -12.13 -8.40 15.74
CA LEU A 33 -12.44 -8.18 14.34
C LEU A 33 -12.75 -9.48 13.60
N ALA A 34 -12.05 -10.58 13.91
CA ALA A 34 -12.34 -11.87 13.31
C ALA A 34 -13.78 -12.32 13.62
N VAL A 35 -14.20 -12.25 14.88
CA VAL A 35 -15.58 -12.58 15.27
C VAL A 35 -16.58 -11.62 14.65
N ALA A 36 -16.34 -10.31 14.73
CA ALA A 36 -17.27 -9.31 14.20
C ALA A 36 -17.46 -9.38 12.68
N VAL A 37 -16.47 -9.90 11.94
CA VAL A 37 -16.50 -10.00 10.47
C VAL A 37 -17.02 -11.35 9.99
N ILE A 38 -16.75 -12.44 10.73
CA ILE A 38 -17.14 -13.80 10.33
C ILE A 38 -18.55 -14.14 10.82
N TYR A 39 -18.94 -13.66 12.00
CA TYR A 39 -20.20 -14.05 12.63
C TYR A 39 -21.36 -13.19 12.12
N ASP A 40 -22.35 -13.83 11.50
CA ASP A 40 -23.62 -13.18 11.16
C ASP A 40 -24.65 -13.44 12.28
N PRO A 41 -25.03 -12.43 13.08
CA PRO A 41 -26.01 -12.60 14.16
C PRO A 41 -27.42 -12.91 13.66
N GLY A 42 -27.72 -12.72 12.37
CA GLY A 42 -29.03 -12.99 11.76
C GLY A 42 -29.19 -14.40 11.19
N ALA A 43 -28.10 -15.16 11.05
CA ALA A 43 -28.11 -16.50 10.46
C ALA A 43 -28.01 -17.60 11.53
N ALA A 44 -28.67 -18.74 11.29
CA ALA A 44 -28.56 -19.90 12.18
C ALA A 44 -27.10 -20.41 12.21
N PRO A 45 -26.64 -21.03 13.32
CA PRO A 45 -25.26 -21.50 13.45
C PRO A 45 -24.80 -22.44 12.32
N ALA A 46 -25.72 -23.20 11.73
CA ALA A 46 -25.46 -24.13 10.64
C ALA A 46 -25.37 -23.46 9.25
N GLU A 47 -25.83 -22.21 9.11
CA GLU A 47 -25.86 -21.45 7.84
C GLU A 47 -24.72 -20.41 7.74
N GLN A 48 -23.83 -20.38 8.74
CA GLN A 48 -22.69 -19.47 8.75
C GLN A 48 -21.72 -19.80 7.61
N SER A 49 -21.47 -18.83 6.73
CA SER A 49 -20.51 -19.01 5.62
C SER A 49 -19.08 -18.76 6.12
N PHE A 50 -18.28 -19.83 6.22
CA PHE A 50 -16.86 -19.72 6.60
C PHE A 50 -15.91 -19.53 5.39
N ASP A 51 -16.39 -19.83 4.18
CA ASP A 51 -15.56 -19.83 2.96
C ASP A 51 -14.98 -18.45 2.60
N GLU A 52 -15.67 -17.36 2.96
CA GLU A 52 -15.22 -16.00 2.69
C GLU A 52 -14.55 -15.32 3.90
N GLY A 53 -14.41 -16.02 5.04
CA GLY A 53 -14.01 -15.41 6.32
C GLY A 53 -12.66 -14.71 6.26
N LEU A 54 -11.62 -15.38 5.73
CA LEU A 54 -10.28 -14.81 5.62
C LEU A 54 -10.24 -13.58 4.70
N SER A 55 -10.88 -13.66 3.53
CA SER A 55 -10.93 -12.55 2.57
C SER A 55 -11.68 -11.35 3.14
N LYS A 56 -12.79 -11.57 3.87
CA LYS A 56 -13.52 -10.51 4.57
C LYS A 56 -12.68 -9.87 5.68
N VAL A 57 -11.97 -10.67 6.47
CA VAL A 57 -11.08 -10.17 7.54
C VAL A 57 -9.96 -9.32 6.97
N ILE A 58 -9.25 -9.81 5.94
CA ILE A 58 -8.18 -9.06 5.27
C ILE A 58 -8.72 -7.76 4.69
N ALA A 59 -9.85 -7.82 3.96
CA ALA A 59 -10.46 -6.62 3.37
C ALA A 59 -10.87 -5.59 4.42
N THR A 60 -11.42 -6.06 5.55
CA THR A 60 -11.83 -5.19 6.66
C THR A 60 -10.61 -4.55 7.32
N LEU A 61 -9.56 -5.34 7.58
CA LEU A 61 -8.31 -4.83 8.13
C LEU A 61 -7.70 -3.76 7.21
N MET A 62 -7.64 -3.99 5.90
CA MET A 62 -7.11 -3.01 4.94
C MET A 62 -7.93 -1.71 4.93
N ARG A 63 -9.26 -1.80 5.10
CA ARG A 63 -10.13 -0.62 5.21
C ARG A 63 -9.92 0.15 6.52
N VAL A 64 -9.68 -0.55 7.63
CA VAL A 64 -9.34 0.07 8.92
C VAL A 64 -7.97 0.76 8.86
N LEU A 65 -7.02 0.19 8.12
CA LEU A 65 -5.70 0.80 7.93
C LEU A 65 -5.70 1.99 6.97
N LEU A 66 -6.69 2.10 6.09
CA LEU A 66 -6.77 3.17 5.09
C LEU A 66 -6.64 4.60 5.67
N PRO A 67 -7.41 5.01 6.70
CA PRO A 67 -7.25 6.34 7.29
C PRO A 67 -5.87 6.55 7.93
N LEU A 68 -5.31 5.51 8.55
CA LEU A 68 -3.95 5.56 9.11
C LEU A 68 -2.92 5.79 8.01
N THR A 69 -2.99 5.04 6.91
CA THR A 69 -2.11 5.20 5.75
C THR A 69 -2.25 6.59 5.13
N LEU A 70 -3.46 7.14 5.06
CA LEU A 70 -3.67 8.50 4.58
C LEU A 70 -2.93 9.52 5.47
N ILE A 71 -3.08 9.41 6.80
CA ILE A 71 -2.37 10.28 7.75
C ILE A 71 -0.86 10.17 7.58
N VAL A 72 -0.33 8.93 7.51
CA VAL A 72 1.10 8.68 7.33
C VAL A 72 1.60 9.32 6.03
N LEU A 73 0.89 9.17 4.91
CA LEU A 73 1.27 9.76 3.63
C LEU A 73 1.21 11.30 3.66
N VAL A 74 0.21 11.89 4.31
CA VAL A 74 0.10 13.36 4.45
C VAL A 74 1.23 13.92 5.29
N VAL A 75 1.47 13.33 6.48
CA VAL A 75 2.57 13.72 7.36
C VAL A 75 3.88 13.62 6.60
N TYR A 76 4.10 12.47 5.96
CA TYR A 76 5.29 12.21 5.18
C TYR A 76 5.51 13.27 4.07
N LEU A 77 4.48 13.57 3.28
CA LEU A 77 4.55 14.59 2.24
C LEU A 77 4.83 15.99 2.82
N GLY A 78 4.29 16.28 4.01
CA GLY A 78 4.56 17.51 4.76
C GLY A 78 6.02 17.62 5.24
N PHE A 79 6.72 16.51 5.47
CA PHE A 79 8.14 16.52 5.85
C PHE A 79 9.10 16.69 4.66
N ILE A 80 8.68 16.35 3.43
CA ILE A 80 9.53 16.43 2.23
C ILE A 80 10.15 17.83 2.04
N PRO A 81 9.42 18.96 2.13
CA PRO A 81 10.02 20.29 1.95
C PRO A 81 11.13 20.61 2.95
N PHE A 82 11.08 20.05 4.16
CA PHE A 82 12.05 20.32 5.22
C PHE A 82 13.26 19.37 5.18
N ARG A 83 13.08 18.16 4.65
CA ARG A 83 14.10 17.09 4.63
C ARG A 83 14.26 16.48 3.23
N PHE A 84 14.23 17.34 2.20
CA PHE A 84 14.21 16.92 0.79
C PHE A 84 15.42 16.06 0.40
N TRP A 85 16.60 16.34 0.96
CA TRP A 85 17.83 15.63 0.58
C TRP A 85 18.04 14.30 1.31
N GLU A 86 17.24 13.98 2.33
CA GLU A 86 17.43 12.78 3.16
C GLU A 86 17.47 11.49 2.34
N PRO A 87 16.51 11.20 1.44
CA PRO A 87 16.47 9.93 0.70
C PRO A 87 17.52 9.86 -0.40
N PHE A 88 18.01 11.02 -0.85
CA PHE A 88 19.08 11.13 -1.84
C PHE A 88 20.42 10.73 -1.21
N GLN A 89 20.66 11.10 0.05
CA GLN A 89 21.92 10.83 0.75
C GLN A 89 21.90 9.52 1.54
N ASN A 90 20.77 9.19 2.17
CA ASN A 90 20.65 8.04 3.07
C ASN A 90 19.89 6.86 2.44
N ARG A 91 20.53 5.69 2.40
CA ARG A 91 19.95 4.47 1.80
C ARG A 91 18.88 3.82 2.66
N ASP A 92 18.98 3.96 3.97
CA ASP A 92 18.08 3.29 4.91
C ASP A 92 16.68 3.90 4.83
N VAL A 93 16.64 5.23 4.66
CA VAL A 93 15.42 6.00 4.39
C VAL A 93 14.73 5.50 3.11
N LEU A 94 15.50 5.30 2.04
CA LEU A 94 14.96 4.86 0.76
C LEU A 94 14.40 3.42 0.81
N ILE A 95 15.04 2.52 1.55
CA ILE A 95 14.53 1.14 1.76
C ILE A 95 13.16 1.19 2.43
N ILE A 96 13.04 2.02 3.46
CA ILE A 96 11.80 2.19 4.21
C ILE A 96 10.69 2.74 3.32
N TYR A 97 10.99 3.69 2.45
CA TYR A 97 9.99 4.28 1.56
C TYR A 97 9.49 3.25 0.55
N ASN A 98 10.40 2.46 -0.02
CA ASN A 98 10.03 1.38 -0.93
C ASN A 98 9.14 0.34 -0.25
N ALA A 99 9.47 -0.06 0.99
CA ALA A 99 8.63 -0.96 1.77
C ALA A 99 7.25 -0.35 2.08
N MET A 100 7.20 0.95 2.41
CA MET A 100 5.94 1.66 2.60
C MET A 100 5.09 1.68 1.33
N LEU A 101 5.66 2.03 0.18
CA LEU A 101 4.95 2.06 -1.11
C LEU A 101 4.41 0.68 -1.49
N PHE A 102 5.17 -0.39 -1.21
CA PHE A 102 4.68 -1.76 -1.34
C PHE A 102 3.44 -2.00 -0.48
N ALA A 103 3.51 -1.64 0.80
CA ALA A 103 2.38 -1.79 1.73
C ALA A 103 1.16 -0.97 1.30
N VAL A 104 1.36 0.22 0.74
CA VAL A 104 0.26 1.06 0.22
C VAL A 104 -0.44 0.40 -0.96
N ILE A 105 0.30 -0.20 -1.89
CA ILE A 105 -0.30 -0.91 -3.03
C ILE A 105 -1.09 -2.12 -2.55
N ALA A 106 -0.53 -2.91 -1.63
CA ALA A 106 -1.24 -4.03 -1.02
C ALA A 106 -2.53 -3.57 -0.31
N LEU A 107 -2.48 -2.45 0.40
CA LEU A 107 -3.66 -1.85 1.03
C LEU A 107 -4.69 -1.41 0.00
N LEU A 108 -4.28 -0.73 -1.07
CA LEU A 108 -5.19 -0.28 -2.12
C LEU A 108 -5.91 -1.48 -2.77
N VAL A 109 -5.19 -2.56 -3.06
CA VAL A 109 -5.76 -3.80 -3.60
C VAL A 109 -6.74 -4.43 -2.60
N GLY A 110 -6.33 -4.62 -1.36
CA GLY A 110 -7.14 -5.33 -0.36
C GLY A 110 -8.31 -4.52 0.21
N ALA A 111 -8.20 -3.19 0.27
CA ALA A 111 -9.29 -2.32 0.73
C ALA A 111 -10.38 -2.14 -0.33
N THR A 112 -10.05 -2.34 -1.61
CA THR A 112 -11.02 -2.25 -2.72
C THR A 112 -12.07 -3.36 -2.60
N PRO A 113 -13.37 -3.03 -2.50
CA PRO A 113 -14.42 -4.03 -2.31
C PRO A 113 -14.62 -4.87 -3.57
N ILE A 114 -14.86 -6.17 -3.40
CA ILE A 114 -15.25 -7.08 -4.50
C ILE A 114 -16.69 -6.78 -4.95
N ARG A 115 -17.60 -6.57 -3.99
CA ARG A 115 -19.02 -6.27 -4.19
C ARG A 115 -19.39 -4.93 -3.56
N PRO A 116 -19.22 -3.79 -4.23
CA PRO A 116 -19.52 -2.48 -3.63
C PRO A 116 -21.01 -2.30 -3.27
N GLU A 117 -21.93 -3.03 -3.92
CA GLU A 117 -23.39 -3.12 -3.68
C GLU A 117 -23.81 -3.50 -2.28
N THR A 118 -22.99 -4.23 -1.54
CA THR A 118 -23.29 -4.60 -0.15
C THR A 118 -22.98 -3.48 0.84
N LEU A 119 -22.26 -2.44 0.43
CA LEU A 119 -21.89 -1.32 1.29
C LEU A 119 -22.96 -0.24 1.31
N ALA A 120 -23.17 0.35 2.49
CA ALA A 120 -24.01 1.54 2.65
C ALA A 120 -23.58 2.66 1.68
N PRO A 121 -24.52 3.42 1.09
CA PRO A 121 -24.21 4.42 0.06
C PRO A 121 -23.17 5.46 0.52
N ALA A 122 -23.29 5.97 1.75
CA ALA A 122 -22.35 6.92 2.31
C ALA A 122 -20.92 6.34 2.45
N LEU A 123 -20.82 5.11 2.97
CA LEU A 123 -19.53 4.42 3.14
C LEU A 123 -18.85 4.19 1.79
N ARG A 124 -19.62 3.85 0.75
CA ARG A 124 -19.08 3.67 -0.61
C ARG A 124 -18.40 4.95 -1.13
N VAL A 125 -19.03 6.11 -0.94
CA VAL A 125 -18.49 7.39 -1.40
C VAL A 125 -17.20 7.74 -0.64
N TRP A 126 -17.20 7.61 0.69
CA TRP A 126 -16.03 7.89 1.51
C TRP A 126 -14.88 6.92 1.26
N LEU A 127 -15.17 5.62 1.10
CA LEU A 127 -14.16 4.63 0.77
C LEU A 127 -13.52 4.92 -0.59
N ARG A 128 -14.31 5.21 -1.62
CA ARG A 128 -13.79 5.61 -2.93
C ARG A 128 -12.89 6.83 -2.83
N ARG A 129 -13.34 7.89 -2.13
CA ARG A 129 -12.55 9.12 -1.94
C ARG A 129 -11.25 8.86 -1.20
N GLY A 130 -11.29 8.04 -0.14
CA GLY A 130 -10.12 7.64 0.62
C GLY A 130 -9.09 6.89 -0.23
N LEU A 131 -9.54 5.90 -1.01
CA LEU A 131 -8.68 5.15 -1.93
C LEU A 131 -8.04 6.06 -2.99
N ILE A 132 -8.81 6.99 -3.57
CA ILE A 132 -8.29 7.97 -4.54
C ILE A 132 -7.25 8.89 -3.88
N ALA A 133 -7.52 9.39 -2.67
CA ALA A 133 -6.60 10.25 -1.94
C ALA A 133 -5.28 9.52 -1.61
N VAL A 134 -5.37 8.29 -1.11
CA VAL A 134 -4.20 7.44 -0.86
C VAL A 134 -3.43 7.18 -2.15
N ALA A 135 -4.10 6.83 -3.25
CA ALA A 135 -3.44 6.59 -4.53
C ALA A 135 -2.76 7.84 -5.08
N LEU A 136 -3.38 9.02 -4.95
CA LEU A 136 -2.79 10.29 -5.36
C LEU A 136 -1.53 10.60 -4.57
N LEU A 137 -1.60 10.58 -3.23
CA LEU A 137 -0.45 10.84 -2.38
C LEU A 137 0.66 9.82 -2.62
N ALA A 138 0.31 8.53 -2.71
CA ALA A 138 1.26 7.47 -3.01
C ALA A 138 1.95 7.67 -4.37
N THR A 139 1.24 8.20 -5.37
CA THR A 139 1.84 8.53 -6.68
C THR A 139 2.89 9.61 -6.52
N VAL A 140 2.59 10.68 -5.80
CA VAL A 140 3.55 11.77 -5.55
C VAL A 140 4.78 11.26 -4.81
N VAL A 141 4.58 10.47 -3.76
CA VAL A 141 5.66 9.85 -2.99
C VAL A 141 6.49 8.89 -3.86
N SER A 142 5.84 8.11 -4.74
CA SER A 142 6.52 7.17 -5.63
C SER A 142 7.38 7.89 -6.67
N VAL A 143 6.89 8.97 -7.26
CA VAL A 143 7.67 9.79 -8.20
C VAL A 143 8.88 10.39 -7.51
N TYR A 144 8.71 10.89 -6.30
CA TYR A 144 9.81 11.41 -5.49
C TYR A 144 10.84 10.34 -5.13
N ALA A 145 10.41 9.15 -4.70
CA ALA A 145 11.30 8.03 -4.41
C ALA A 145 12.05 7.55 -5.67
N LEU A 146 11.37 7.52 -6.82
CA LEU A 146 11.98 7.20 -8.12
C LEU A 146 13.05 8.23 -8.51
N ALA A 147 12.79 9.52 -8.28
CA ALA A 147 13.77 10.57 -8.53
C ALA A 147 15.01 10.41 -7.64
N ALA A 148 14.82 10.11 -6.35
CA ALA A 148 15.92 9.88 -5.41
C ALA A 148 16.79 8.67 -5.82
N ILE A 149 16.20 7.52 -6.15
CA ILE A 149 16.97 6.36 -6.61
C ILE A 149 17.64 6.62 -7.96
N GLY A 150 16.99 7.37 -8.86
CA GLY A 150 17.55 7.78 -10.15
C GLY A 150 18.80 8.64 -9.98
N TYR A 151 18.72 9.67 -9.15
CA TYR A 151 19.86 10.53 -8.81
C TYR A 151 21.04 9.73 -8.26
N ARG A 152 20.77 8.84 -7.30
CA ARG A 152 21.82 8.01 -6.73
C ARG A 152 22.43 7.05 -7.74
N THR A 153 21.64 6.56 -8.68
CA THR A 153 22.09 5.65 -9.74
C THR A 153 22.94 6.37 -10.77
N TRP A 154 22.66 7.65 -11.00
CA TRP A 154 23.52 8.53 -11.80
C TRP A 154 24.89 8.74 -11.14
N GLU A 155 24.92 9.03 -9.83
CA GLU A 155 26.19 9.25 -9.10
C GLU A 155 26.98 7.97 -8.83
N GLY A 156 26.30 6.89 -8.43
CA GLY A 156 26.92 5.66 -7.93
C GLY A 156 26.93 4.51 -8.94
N GLY A 157 26.53 4.77 -10.18
CA GLY A 157 26.38 3.75 -11.22
C GLY A 157 25.16 2.85 -11.04
N ILE A 158 24.88 2.07 -12.08
CA ILE A 158 23.81 1.08 -12.10
C ILE A 158 24.27 -0.17 -11.36
N THR A 159 23.53 -0.57 -10.34
CA THR A 159 23.70 -1.86 -9.65
C THR A 159 22.45 -2.71 -9.78
N LEU A 160 22.60 -4.02 -9.63
CA LEU A 160 21.52 -5.01 -9.66
C LEU A 160 20.32 -4.57 -8.80
N ASN A 161 20.58 -4.27 -7.53
CA ASN A 161 19.55 -3.86 -6.57
C ASN A 161 18.85 -2.55 -7.00
N ARG A 162 19.61 -1.57 -7.48
CA ARG A 162 19.05 -0.26 -7.88
C ARG A 162 18.17 -0.39 -9.10
N LEU A 163 18.59 -1.16 -10.10
CA LEU A 163 17.79 -1.41 -11.29
C LEU A 163 16.49 -2.16 -10.94
N ALA A 164 16.56 -3.17 -10.06
CA ALA A 164 15.38 -3.88 -9.58
C ALA A 164 14.37 -2.94 -8.90
N ILE A 165 14.85 -2.07 -8.01
CA ILE A 165 14.03 -1.06 -7.31
C ILE A 165 13.45 -0.04 -8.30
N ILE A 166 14.23 0.43 -9.28
CA ILE A 166 13.76 1.39 -10.30
C ILE A 166 12.59 0.79 -11.09
N GLY A 167 12.75 -0.40 -11.67
CA GLY A 167 11.67 -1.01 -12.46
C GLY A 167 10.42 -1.29 -11.64
N TRP A 168 10.60 -1.72 -10.37
CA TRP A 168 9.48 -1.88 -9.43
C TRP A 168 8.73 -0.56 -9.19
N ASN A 169 9.43 0.55 -8.99
CA ASN A 169 8.81 1.87 -8.82
C ASN A 169 8.11 2.35 -10.09
N VAL A 170 8.70 2.12 -11.26
CA VAL A 170 8.09 2.48 -12.56
C VAL A 170 6.76 1.74 -12.75
N ILE A 171 6.73 0.43 -12.48
CA ILE A 171 5.50 -0.37 -12.55
C ILE A 171 4.45 0.17 -11.57
N ASN A 172 4.85 0.46 -10.33
CA ASN A 172 3.94 1.02 -9.33
C ASN A 172 3.33 2.36 -9.73
N ILE A 173 4.16 3.28 -10.22
CA ILE A 173 3.69 4.58 -10.70
C ILE A 173 2.72 4.35 -11.86
N GLY A 174 3.02 3.45 -12.80
CA GLY A 174 2.13 3.09 -13.90
C GLY A 174 0.77 2.58 -13.43
N ILE A 175 0.75 1.69 -12.43
CA ILE A 175 -0.49 1.16 -11.82
C ILE A 175 -1.28 2.27 -11.13
N LEU A 176 -0.62 3.10 -10.32
CA LEU A 176 -1.26 4.19 -9.58
C LEU A 176 -1.85 5.25 -10.51
N VAL A 177 -1.08 5.69 -11.51
CA VAL A 177 -1.54 6.63 -12.54
C VAL A 177 -2.68 6.02 -13.36
N GLY A 178 -2.56 4.76 -13.77
CA GLY A 178 -3.61 4.04 -14.49
C GLY A 178 -4.90 3.90 -13.67
N LEU A 179 -4.78 3.65 -12.37
CA LEU A 179 -5.90 3.64 -11.43
C LEU A 179 -6.57 5.01 -11.36
N LEU A 180 -5.80 6.08 -11.12
CA LEU A 180 -6.31 7.45 -11.03
C LEU A 180 -7.01 7.86 -12.33
N ALA A 181 -6.41 7.59 -13.48
CA ALA A 181 -6.97 7.90 -14.79
C ALA A 181 -8.31 7.17 -15.04
N ARG A 182 -8.41 5.89 -14.66
CA ARG A 182 -9.66 5.13 -14.76
C ARG A 182 -10.73 5.66 -13.80
N GLN A 183 -10.34 6.13 -12.62
CA GLN A 183 -11.27 6.70 -11.64
C GLN A 183 -11.92 8.01 -12.10
N VAL A 184 -11.31 8.77 -13.01
CA VAL A 184 -11.90 9.99 -13.59
C VAL A 184 -13.15 9.67 -14.40
N LYS A 185 -13.17 8.54 -15.11
CA LYS A 185 -14.29 8.12 -15.97
C LYS A 185 -15.29 7.18 -15.26
N ALA A 186 -15.01 6.79 -14.03
CA ALA A 186 -15.80 5.80 -13.32
C ALA A 186 -16.92 6.43 -12.48
N ASP A 187 -18.06 5.76 -12.41
CA ASP A 187 -19.22 6.22 -11.66
C ASP A 187 -19.39 5.44 -10.34
N GLY A 188 -20.38 5.81 -9.53
CA GLY A 188 -20.68 5.15 -8.25
C GLY A 188 -20.96 3.64 -8.34
N ARG A 189 -21.22 3.10 -9.54
CA ARG A 189 -21.41 1.67 -9.80
C ARG A 189 -20.14 0.98 -10.32
N THR A 190 -19.32 1.66 -11.12
CA THR A 190 -18.18 1.06 -11.84
C THR A 190 -16.81 1.41 -11.25
N TRP A 191 -16.74 2.23 -10.20
CA TRP A 191 -15.48 2.66 -9.60
C TRP A 191 -14.63 1.49 -9.09
N ALA A 192 -15.22 0.49 -8.41
CA ALA A 192 -14.47 -0.62 -7.83
C ALA A 192 -13.92 -1.56 -8.92
N THR A 193 -14.74 -1.89 -9.92
CA THR A 193 -14.32 -2.70 -11.07
C THR A 193 -13.23 -1.97 -11.88
N SER A 194 -13.32 -0.64 -11.99
CA SER A 194 -12.29 0.17 -12.65
C SER A 194 -10.94 0.15 -11.91
N MET A 195 -10.95 0.15 -10.56
CA MET A 195 -9.73 -0.01 -9.74
C MET A 195 -9.15 -1.42 -9.91
N GLN A 196 -9.98 -2.45 -9.79
CA GLN A 196 -9.58 -3.86 -9.98
C GLN A 196 -8.96 -4.09 -11.36
N ALA A 197 -9.53 -3.50 -12.40
CA ALA A 197 -9.01 -3.62 -13.75
C ALA A 197 -7.65 -2.91 -13.90
N ALA A 198 -7.33 -1.88 -13.10
CA ALA A 198 -6.00 -1.28 -13.07
C ALA A 198 -4.98 -2.25 -12.44
N TYR A 199 -5.34 -2.89 -11.34
CA TYR A 199 -4.51 -3.91 -10.69
C TYR A 199 -4.31 -5.15 -11.57
N GLY A 200 -5.36 -5.57 -12.28
CA GLY A 200 -5.33 -6.71 -13.21
C GLY A 200 -4.34 -6.51 -14.36
N VAL A 201 -4.17 -5.28 -14.84
CA VAL A 201 -3.12 -4.94 -15.82
C VAL A 201 -1.74 -4.89 -15.17
N GLY A 202 -1.65 -4.48 -13.91
CA GLY A 202 -0.40 -4.43 -13.15
C GLY A 202 0.22 -5.79 -12.83
N MET A 203 -0.61 -6.81 -12.57
CA MET A 203 -0.14 -8.14 -12.17
C MET A 203 0.81 -8.81 -13.18
N PRO A 204 0.47 -8.88 -14.49
CA PRO A 204 1.39 -9.40 -15.50
C PRO A 204 2.71 -8.63 -15.57
N LEU A 205 2.68 -7.31 -15.40
CA LEU A 205 3.89 -6.47 -15.40
C LEU A 205 4.80 -6.83 -14.23
N TYR A 206 4.23 -7.09 -13.05
CA TYR A 206 4.98 -7.54 -11.90
C TYR A 206 5.63 -8.90 -12.11
N VAL A 207 4.89 -9.87 -12.65
CA VAL A 207 5.42 -11.21 -12.93
C VAL A 207 6.52 -11.13 -13.98
N ALA A 208 6.30 -10.40 -15.07
CA ALA A 208 7.28 -10.22 -16.13
C ALA A 208 8.56 -9.55 -15.59
N TRP A 209 8.41 -8.52 -14.75
CA TRP A 209 9.55 -7.85 -14.14
C TRP A 209 10.30 -8.72 -13.14
N ALA A 210 9.60 -9.48 -12.30
CA ALA A 210 10.21 -10.43 -11.38
C ALA A 210 11.00 -11.51 -12.14
N LEU A 211 10.42 -12.06 -13.21
CA LEU A 211 11.10 -13.02 -14.09
C LEU A 211 12.33 -12.39 -14.75
N PHE A 212 12.23 -11.17 -15.25
CA PHE A 212 13.37 -10.44 -15.79
C PHE A 212 14.47 -10.26 -14.73
N VAL A 213 14.11 -9.86 -13.50
CA VAL A 213 15.08 -9.64 -12.42
C VAL A 213 15.79 -10.94 -12.05
N VAL A 214 15.07 -12.06 -11.96
CA VAL A 214 15.62 -13.36 -11.57
C VAL A 214 16.43 -13.99 -12.70
N LEU A 215 15.95 -13.91 -13.94
CA LEU A 215 16.52 -14.64 -15.07
C LEU A 215 17.55 -13.84 -15.85
N ALA A 216 17.33 -12.55 -16.11
CA ALA A 216 18.19 -11.75 -16.98
C ALA A 216 19.32 -11.07 -16.20
N MET A 217 19.04 -10.59 -14.98
CA MET A 217 20.01 -9.78 -14.26
C MET A 217 21.31 -10.52 -13.86
N PRO A 218 21.30 -11.81 -13.48
CA PRO A 218 22.54 -12.55 -13.21
C PRO A 218 23.47 -12.67 -14.42
N TRP A 219 23.00 -12.38 -15.64
CA TRP A 219 23.81 -12.35 -16.85
C TRP A 219 24.27 -10.94 -17.20
N LEU A 220 23.47 -9.92 -16.88
CA LEU A 220 23.78 -8.51 -17.15
C LEU A 220 24.84 -7.93 -16.20
N PHE A 221 24.98 -8.46 -14.99
CA PHE A 221 25.88 -7.96 -13.95
C PHE A 221 26.98 -8.97 -13.56
N ARG A 222 27.40 -9.84 -14.49
CA ARG A 222 28.60 -10.66 -14.30
C ARG A 222 29.87 -9.85 -14.47
#